data_AF-A0A2G6JCR7-F1
#
_entry.id   AF-A0A2G6JCR7-F1
#
_cell.length_a   1.000
_cell.length_b   1.000
_cell.length_c   1.000
_cell.angle_alpha   90.00
_cell.angle_beta   90.00
_cell.angle_gamma   90.00
#
_symmetry.space_group_name_H-M   'P 1'
#
loop_
_entity.id
_entity.type
_entity.pdbx_description
1 polymer ?
#
loop_
_entity_poly.entity_id
_entity_poly.type
_entity_poly.pdbx_seq_one_letter_code
_entity_poly.pdbx_strand_id
1 'polypeptide(L)'
;MALSRDAFVEALQYRYDYYSARAVASEVLETVGASDKAELSKDDVAAACDELAHDSRNGFVVDHIRSLAGLVAPKADAPGEDAAAKKKAAAEAKKKAAAEAKKAAAEADKKAAAEAKKKAAAEAKKAAAEAKKKAAAEADKKAAAGADKAPTHVDQVFAVKGAPEGQLVVVGNLAELGDWKPGGGLKLSLEGDTWQGGLKVAVGAELEFKYVIINGDAQTWEGGDNHKLVADPKAPRFERVWQA
;
A
#
# COMPACT_ATOMS: atom_id res chain seq x y z
N MET A 1 -32.77 -39.04 -6.71
CA MET A 1 -31.33 -39.08 -6.39
C MET A 1 -31.16 -38.25 -5.15
N ALA A 2 -30.53 -38.81 -4.10
CA ALA A 2 -30.19 -38.03 -2.92
C ALA A 2 -29.01 -37.12 -3.25
N LEU A 3 -28.99 -35.91 -2.68
CA LEU A 3 -27.89 -34.97 -2.86
C LEU A 3 -26.98 -35.08 -1.63
N SER A 4 -25.69 -35.32 -1.81
CA SER A 4 -24.78 -35.35 -0.67
C SER A 4 -24.69 -33.98 -0.01
N ARG A 5 -24.49 -33.95 1.31
CA ARG A 5 -24.28 -32.71 2.06
C ARG A 5 -23.10 -31.91 1.50
N ASP A 6 -22.03 -32.59 1.09
CA ASP A 6 -20.86 -31.94 0.50
C ASP A 6 -21.19 -31.28 -0.85
N ALA A 7 -21.98 -31.94 -1.71
CA ALA A 7 -22.43 -31.35 -2.98
C ALA A 7 -23.35 -30.14 -2.75
N PHE A 8 -24.17 -30.16 -1.71
CA PHE A 8 -24.99 -29.02 -1.30
C PHE A 8 -24.13 -27.83 -0.84
N VAL A 9 -23.10 -28.08 -0.02
CA VAL A 9 -22.13 -27.06 0.41
C VAL A 9 -21.33 -26.51 -0.78
N GLU A 10 -20.91 -27.38 -1.72
CA GLU A 10 -20.19 -26.99 -2.92
C GLU A 10 -21.04 -26.09 -3.83
N ALA A 11 -22.34 -26.39 -3.98
CA ALA A 11 -23.26 -25.53 -4.71
C ALA A 11 -23.38 -24.13 -4.07
N LEU A 12 -23.35 -24.03 -2.73
CA LEU A 12 -23.35 -22.73 -2.03
C LEU A 12 -22.08 -21.90 -2.26
N GLN A 13 -20.94 -22.54 -2.57
CA GLN A 13 -19.67 -21.84 -2.85
C GLN A 13 -19.71 -21.03 -4.16
N TYR A 14 -20.71 -21.22 -5.02
CA TYR A 14 -20.93 -20.32 -6.17
C TYR A 14 -21.28 -18.89 -5.74
N ARG A 15 -21.76 -18.69 -4.50
CA ARG A 15 -22.18 -17.40 -3.97
C ARG A 15 -21.41 -16.96 -2.73
N TYR A 16 -21.01 -17.90 -1.90
CA TYR A 16 -20.35 -17.67 -0.61
C TYR A 16 -18.91 -18.17 -0.65
N ASP A 17 -18.01 -17.59 0.16
CA ASP A 17 -16.71 -18.22 0.37
C ASP A 17 -16.86 -19.56 1.12
N TYR A 18 -15.80 -20.36 1.15
CA TYR A 18 -15.82 -21.70 1.73
C TYR A 18 -16.37 -21.76 3.18
N TYR A 19 -15.94 -20.83 4.04
CA TYR A 19 -16.37 -20.84 5.44
C TYR A 19 -17.81 -20.36 5.57
N SER A 20 -18.18 -19.31 4.84
CA SER A 20 -19.55 -18.81 4.78
C SER A 20 -20.52 -19.84 4.20
N ALA A 21 -20.13 -20.58 3.16
CA ALA A 21 -20.94 -21.63 2.56
C ALA A 21 -21.24 -22.76 3.56
N ARG A 22 -20.23 -23.17 4.35
CA ARG A 22 -20.43 -24.17 5.41
C ARG A 22 -21.30 -23.66 6.54
N ALA A 23 -21.15 -22.39 6.93
CA ALA A 23 -21.97 -21.77 7.97
C ALA A 23 -23.44 -21.70 7.54
N VAL A 24 -23.70 -21.14 6.36
CA VAL A 24 -25.06 -21.05 5.77
C VAL A 24 -25.67 -22.43 5.57
N ALA A 25 -24.90 -23.40 5.06
CA ALA A 25 -25.39 -24.77 4.92
C ALA A 25 -25.78 -25.39 6.26
N SER A 26 -25.00 -25.15 7.31
CA SER A 26 -25.28 -25.71 8.63
C SER A 26 -26.55 -25.09 9.24
N GLU A 27 -26.68 -23.77 9.16
CA GLU A 27 -27.87 -23.05 9.64
C GLU A 27 -29.14 -23.48 8.91
N VAL A 28 -29.12 -23.52 7.58
CA VAL A 28 -30.27 -23.92 6.77
C VAL A 28 -30.65 -25.39 7.02
N LEU A 29 -29.67 -26.29 7.11
CA LEU A 29 -29.93 -27.70 7.37
C LEU A 29 -30.45 -27.93 8.79
N GLU A 30 -30.08 -27.08 9.75
CA GLU A 30 -30.63 -27.11 11.11
C GLU A 30 -32.10 -26.68 11.13
N THR A 31 -32.42 -25.58 10.46
CA THR A 31 -33.80 -25.08 10.34
C THR A 31 -34.75 -26.12 9.75
N VAL A 32 -34.29 -26.92 8.77
CA VAL A 32 -35.11 -27.97 8.13
C VAL A 32 -34.99 -29.35 8.80
N GLY A 33 -34.26 -29.48 9.92
CA GLY A 33 -34.11 -30.74 10.65
C GLY A 33 -33.27 -31.81 9.91
N ALA A 34 -32.32 -31.38 9.09
CA ALA A 34 -31.44 -32.22 8.27
C ALA A 34 -29.95 -32.14 8.66
N SER A 35 -29.59 -31.50 9.79
CA SER A 35 -28.21 -31.28 10.23
C SER A 35 -27.33 -32.52 10.29
N ASP A 36 -27.87 -33.67 10.68
CA ASP A 36 -27.10 -34.91 10.88
C ASP A 36 -27.10 -35.81 9.62
N LYS A 37 -27.78 -35.40 8.56
CA LYS A 37 -27.91 -36.19 7.34
C LYS A 37 -26.68 -35.99 6.44
N ALA A 38 -26.00 -37.09 6.11
CA ALA A 38 -24.93 -37.09 5.11
C ALA A 38 -25.49 -37.01 3.68
N GLU A 39 -26.67 -37.56 3.46
CA GLU A 39 -27.41 -37.50 2.20
C GLU A 39 -28.76 -36.83 2.42
N LEU A 40 -29.03 -35.80 1.63
CA LEU A 40 -30.25 -35.02 1.69
C LEU A 40 -31.28 -35.63 0.74
N SER A 41 -32.47 -35.90 1.25
CA SER A 41 -33.60 -36.32 0.41
C SER A 41 -34.08 -35.15 -0.46
N LYS A 42 -34.90 -35.46 -1.47
CA LYS A 42 -35.50 -34.42 -2.32
C LYS A 42 -36.31 -33.40 -1.51
N ASP A 43 -37.02 -33.87 -0.48
CA ASP A 43 -37.83 -33.01 0.39
C ASP A 43 -36.95 -32.13 1.29
N ASP A 44 -35.84 -32.69 1.82
CA ASP A 44 -34.85 -31.92 2.58
C ASP A 44 -34.24 -30.79 1.72
N VAL A 45 -33.87 -31.10 0.48
CA VAL A 45 -33.32 -30.11 -0.45
C VAL A 45 -34.37 -29.07 -0.84
N ALA A 46 -35.62 -29.47 -1.08
CA ALA A 46 -36.70 -28.54 -1.40
C ALA A 46 -36.93 -27.54 -0.26
N ALA A 47 -37.05 -28.04 0.98
CA ALA A 47 -37.21 -27.20 2.16
C ALA A 47 -36.01 -26.25 2.39
N ALA A 48 -34.78 -26.76 2.22
CA ALA A 48 -33.58 -25.94 2.34
C ALA A 48 -33.50 -24.85 1.26
N CYS A 49 -33.94 -25.16 0.04
CA CYS A 49 -34.03 -24.18 -1.04
C CYS A 49 -35.08 -23.11 -0.78
N ASP A 50 -36.20 -23.44 -0.14
CA ASP A 50 -37.24 -22.48 0.21
C ASP A 50 -36.74 -21.51 1.29
N GLU A 51 -36.00 -22.00 2.29
CA GLU A 51 -35.36 -21.17 3.31
C GLU A 51 -34.32 -20.22 2.68
N LEU A 52 -33.46 -20.73 1.79
CA LEU A 52 -32.49 -19.92 1.06
C LEU A 52 -33.14 -18.85 0.17
N ALA A 53 -34.34 -19.11 -0.34
CA ALA A 53 -35.06 -18.21 -1.24
C ALA A 53 -35.67 -16.98 -0.54
N HIS A 54 -35.64 -16.91 0.80
CA HIS A 54 -36.02 -15.71 1.54
C HIS A 54 -35.11 -14.52 1.21
N ASP A 55 -33.85 -14.77 0.82
CA ASP A 55 -32.96 -13.75 0.26
C ASP A 55 -33.03 -13.80 -1.28
N SER A 56 -33.55 -12.73 -1.89
CA SER A 56 -33.68 -12.62 -3.35
C SER A 56 -32.35 -12.71 -4.10
N ARG A 57 -31.21 -12.52 -3.42
CA ARG A 57 -29.86 -12.66 -3.99
C ARG A 57 -29.44 -14.13 -4.17
N ASN A 58 -30.20 -15.08 -3.64
CA ASN A 58 -29.90 -16.51 -3.70
C ASN A 58 -30.58 -17.25 -4.84
N GLY A 59 -31.39 -16.59 -5.68
CA GLY A 59 -32.16 -17.24 -6.74
C GLY A 59 -31.33 -18.17 -7.64
N PHE A 60 -30.15 -17.73 -8.10
CA PHE A 60 -29.27 -18.55 -8.94
C PHE A 60 -28.74 -19.81 -8.24
N VAL A 61 -28.34 -19.70 -6.96
CA VAL A 61 -27.80 -20.84 -6.23
C VAL A 61 -28.90 -21.83 -5.83
N VAL A 62 -30.10 -21.33 -5.52
CA VAL A 62 -31.29 -22.13 -5.28
C VAL A 62 -31.67 -22.94 -6.53
N ASP A 63 -31.69 -22.31 -7.70
CA ASP A 63 -31.98 -23.00 -8.97
C ASP A 63 -30.92 -24.07 -9.29
N HIS A 64 -29.65 -23.77 -9.03
CA HIS A 64 -28.56 -24.72 -9.22
C HIS A 64 -28.70 -25.95 -8.30
N ILE A 65 -28.98 -25.73 -7.01
CA ILE A 65 -29.18 -26.82 -6.03
C ILE A 65 -30.40 -27.67 -6.41
N ARG A 66 -31.53 -27.04 -6.79
CA ARG A 66 -32.73 -27.74 -7.24
C ARG A 66 -32.47 -28.59 -8.49
N SER A 67 -31.62 -28.10 -9.40
CA SER A 67 -31.19 -28.86 -10.57
C SER A 67 -30.36 -30.09 -10.18
N LEU A 68 -29.37 -29.93 -9.28
CA LEU A 68 -28.54 -31.04 -8.78
C LEU A 68 -29.36 -32.12 -8.07
N ALA A 69 -30.39 -31.74 -7.32
CA ALA A 69 -31.30 -32.68 -6.67
C ALA A 69 -32.36 -33.29 -7.62
N GLY A 70 -32.39 -32.87 -8.89
CA GLY A 70 -33.39 -33.29 -9.87
C GLY A 70 -34.81 -32.93 -9.44
N LEU A 71 -34.98 -31.75 -8.82
CA LEU A 71 -36.26 -31.14 -8.45
C LEU A 71 -36.83 -30.28 -9.59
N VAL A 72 -35.99 -29.87 -10.54
CA VAL A 72 -36.39 -29.16 -11.75
C VAL A 72 -35.82 -29.89 -12.96
N ALA A 73 -36.57 -29.92 -14.06
CA ALA A 73 -36.07 -30.52 -15.31
C ALA A 73 -34.77 -29.84 -15.74
N PRO A 74 -33.73 -30.59 -16.15
CA PRO A 74 -32.50 -29.99 -16.66
C PRO A 74 -32.88 -29.20 -17.92
N LYS A 75 -32.78 -27.87 -17.87
CA LYS A 75 -32.91 -27.06 -19.07
C LYS A 75 -31.73 -27.43 -19.96
N ALA A 76 -32.00 -28.10 -21.07
CA ALA A 76 -31.01 -28.42 -22.08
C ALA A 76 -30.56 -27.12 -22.75
N ASP A 77 -29.49 -26.51 -22.26
CA ASP A 77 -28.61 -25.68 -23.06
C ASP A 77 -27.18 -25.78 -22.52
N ALA A 78 -26.28 -26.07 -23.45
CA ALA A 78 -24.87 -26.36 -23.28
C ALA A 78 -24.06 -25.08 -22.93
N PRO A 79 -22.76 -25.18 -22.63
CA PRO A 79 -21.96 -24.05 -22.13
C PRO A 79 -21.66 -23.10 -23.29
N GLY A 80 -22.47 -22.06 -23.47
CA GLY A 80 -22.35 -21.15 -24.62
C GLY A 80 -22.83 -19.75 -24.29
N GLU A 81 -22.02 -18.77 -24.66
CA GLU A 81 -22.26 -17.31 -24.59
C GLU A 81 -22.24 -16.61 -23.22
N ASP A 82 -22.91 -17.07 -22.16
CA ASP A 82 -22.91 -16.29 -20.89
C ASP A 82 -21.64 -16.48 -20.05
N ALA A 83 -20.85 -17.54 -20.25
CA ALA A 83 -19.58 -17.72 -19.52
C ALA A 83 -18.46 -16.83 -20.08
N ALA A 84 -18.41 -16.58 -21.40
CA ALA A 84 -17.44 -15.67 -22.00
C ALA A 84 -17.89 -14.20 -21.82
N ALA A 85 -19.20 -13.93 -21.90
CA ALA A 85 -19.77 -12.61 -21.62
C ALA A 85 -19.72 -12.29 -20.11
N LYS A 86 -19.97 -13.21 -19.17
CA LYS A 86 -19.72 -12.99 -17.72
C LYS A 86 -18.25 -12.99 -17.36
N LYS A 87 -17.34 -13.69 -18.05
CA LYS A 87 -15.90 -13.52 -17.75
C LYS A 87 -15.42 -12.13 -18.18
N LYS A 88 -16.01 -11.54 -19.24
CA LYS A 88 -15.75 -10.18 -19.71
C LYS A 88 -16.52 -9.11 -18.89
N ALA A 89 -17.78 -9.34 -18.54
CA ALA A 89 -18.63 -8.45 -17.75
C ALA A 89 -18.36 -8.54 -16.23
N ALA A 90 -17.95 -9.68 -15.69
CA ALA A 90 -17.44 -9.79 -14.32
C ALA A 90 -15.99 -9.28 -14.21
N ALA A 91 -15.20 -9.27 -15.30
CA ALA A 91 -13.91 -8.57 -15.33
C ALA A 91 -14.11 -7.04 -15.42
N GLU A 92 -15.10 -6.56 -16.18
CA GLU A 92 -15.41 -5.13 -16.31
C GLU A 92 -16.21 -4.58 -15.11
N ALA A 93 -17.13 -5.35 -14.54
CA ALA A 93 -17.84 -5.02 -13.29
C ALA A 93 -16.95 -5.20 -12.06
N LYS A 94 -15.99 -6.16 -12.02
CA LYS A 94 -14.90 -6.10 -11.02
C LYS A 94 -14.02 -4.87 -11.22
N LYS A 95 -13.76 -4.41 -12.45
CA LYS A 95 -13.01 -3.16 -12.68
C LYS A 95 -13.77 -1.90 -12.24
N LYS A 96 -15.09 -1.85 -12.40
CA LYS A 96 -15.93 -0.70 -12.03
C LYS A 96 -16.31 -0.70 -10.53
N ALA A 97 -16.63 -1.86 -9.95
CA ALA A 97 -16.88 -2.00 -8.51
C ALA A 97 -15.61 -1.94 -7.66
N ALA A 98 -14.45 -2.40 -8.15
CA ALA A 98 -13.16 -2.17 -7.47
C ALA A 98 -12.68 -0.71 -7.62
N ALA A 99 -13.12 0.03 -8.64
CA ALA A 99 -12.84 1.46 -8.77
C ALA A 99 -13.71 2.31 -7.83
N GLU A 100 -14.98 1.95 -7.61
CA GLU A 100 -15.87 2.63 -6.65
C GLU A 100 -15.57 2.25 -5.19
N ALA A 101 -15.24 0.97 -4.91
CA ALA A 101 -14.82 0.54 -3.57
C ALA A 101 -13.41 1.07 -3.20
N LYS A 102 -12.49 1.23 -4.17
CA LYS A 102 -11.22 1.97 -3.93
C LYS A 102 -11.46 3.46 -3.70
N LYS A 103 -12.50 4.07 -4.27
CA LYS A 103 -12.81 5.49 -4.05
C LYS A 103 -13.44 5.72 -2.67
N ALA A 104 -14.31 4.82 -2.19
CA ALA A 104 -14.92 4.89 -0.86
C ALA A 104 -13.96 4.49 0.28
N ALA A 105 -13.07 3.50 0.07
CA ALA A 105 -12.03 3.16 1.05
C ALA A 105 -10.91 4.22 1.12
N ALA A 106 -10.54 4.84 -0.01
CA ALA A 106 -9.55 5.92 -0.03
C ALA A 106 -10.05 7.24 0.60
N GLU A 107 -11.37 7.48 0.67
CA GLU A 107 -11.92 8.65 1.36
C GLU A 107 -11.98 8.47 2.89
N ALA A 108 -12.23 7.25 3.38
CA ALA A 108 -12.19 6.92 4.81
C ALA A 108 -10.75 6.93 5.36
N ASP A 109 -9.78 6.40 4.61
CA ASP A 109 -8.35 6.42 4.99
C ASP A 109 -7.75 7.84 4.90
N LYS A 110 -8.21 8.69 3.97
CA LYS A 110 -7.81 10.11 3.95
C LYS A 110 -8.30 10.88 5.18
N LYS A 111 -9.47 10.53 5.73
CA LYS A 111 -10.03 11.21 6.91
C LYS A 111 -9.35 10.75 8.20
N ALA A 112 -8.99 9.46 8.32
CA ALA A 112 -8.23 8.93 9.46
C ALA A 112 -6.75 9.37 9.46
N ALA A 113 -6.08 9.37 8.28
CA ALA A 113 -4.70 9.83 8.16
C ALA A 113 -4.54 11.35 8.32
N ALA A 114 -5.55 12.15 7.93
CA ALA A 114 -5.55 13.60 8.15
C ALA A 114 -5.72 13.98 9.63
N GLU A 115 -6.52 13.23 10.38
CA GLU A 115 -6.71 13.44 11.82
C GLU A 115 -5.47 13.02 12.63
N ALA A 116 -4.81 11.92 12.25
CA ALA A 116 -3.52 11.49 12.80
C ALA A 116 -2.36 12.46 12.48
N LYS A 117 -2.29 13.00 11.25
CA LYS A 117 -1.32 14.06 10.90
C LYS A 117 -1.58 15.38 11.64
N LYS A 118 -2.84 15.74 11.92
CA LYS A 118 -3.15 16.95 12.72
C LYS A 118 -2.74 16.79 14.19
N LYS A 119 -2.91 15.59 14.79
CA LYS A 119 -2.44 15.30 16.15
C LYS A 119 -0.91 15.25 16.23
N ALA A 120 -0.23 14.60 15.29
CA ALA A 120 1.24 14.57 15.23
C ALA A 120 1.87 15.94 14.92
N ALA A 121 1.23 16.76 14.08
CA ALA A 121 1.70 18.13 13.81
C ALA A 121 1.43 19.10 14.98
N ALA A 122 0.39 18.87 15.79
CA ALA A 122 0.12 19.65 16.99
C ALA A 122 1.11 19.30 18.13
N GLU A 123 1.46 18.02 18.29
CA GLU A 123 2.49 17.58 19.25
C GLU A 123 3.90 18.00 18.82
N ALA A 124 4.23 17.92 17.52
CA ALA A 124 5.48 18.42 16.98
C ALA A 124 5.60 19.95 17.01
N LYS A 125 4.49 20.70 16.87
CA LYS A 125 4.50 22.17 17.08
C LYS A 125 4.63 22.54 18.55
N LYS A 126 4.09 21.76 19.49
CA LYS A 126 4.31 21.97 20.94
C LYS A 126 5.76 21.67 21.33
N ALA A 127 6.34 20.57 20.82
CA ALA A 127 7.75 20.23 21.03
C ALA A 127 8.70 21.23 20.35
N ALA A 128 8.37 21.73 19.16
CA ALA A 128 9.16 22.76 18.47
C ALA A 128 9.02 24.16 19.11
N ALA A 129 7.87 24.48 19.72
CA ALA A 129 7.68 25.72 20.47
C ALA A 129 8.40 25.69 21.84
N GLU A 130 8.43 24.53 22.49
CA GLU A 130 9.19 24.34 23.74
C GLU A 130 10.70 24.28 23.48
N ALA A 131 11.13 23.67 22.36
CA ALA A 131 12.51 23.73 21.87
C ALA A 131 12.92 25.13 21.42
N LYS A 132 12.03 25.94 20.81
CA LYS A 132 12.29 27.36 20.53
C LYS A 132 12.36 28.23 21.77
N LYS A 133 11.59 27.95 22.83
CA LYS A 133 11.74 28.64 24.12
C LYS A 133 13.04 28.25 24.84
N LYS A 134 13.51 27.01 24.71
CA LYS A 134 14.82 26.57 25.22
C LYS A 134 16.00 27.11 24.36
N ALA A 135 15.84 27.19 23.04
CA ALA A 135 16.83 27.75 22.13
C ALA A 135 16.91 29.29 22.17
N ALA A 136 15.81 29.98 22.45
CA ALA A 136 15.83 31.43 22.66
C ALA A 136 16.41 31.81 24.03
N ALA A 137 16.23 30.97 25.06
CA ALA A 137 16.91 31.13 26.35
C ALA A 137 18.42 30.83 26.27
N GLU A 138 18.87 30.02 25.30
CA GLU A 138 20.30 29.78 25.04
C GLU A 138 20.92 30.73 24.01
N ALA A 139 20.13 31.35 23.13
CA ALA A 139 20.61 32.35 22.17
C ALA A 139 21.03 33.66 22.85
N ASP A 140 20.35 34.07 23.93
CA ASP A 140 20.74 35.27 24.69
C ASP A 140 21.97 35.04 25.58
N LYS A 141 22.36 33.77 25.85
CA LYS A 141 23.55 33.47 26.66
C LYS A 141 24.81 33.14 25.85
N LYS A 142 24.71 32.98 24.53
CA LYS A 142 25.86 32.66 23.67
C LYS A 142 26.14 33.70 22.58
N ALA A 143 25.67 34.94 22.76
CA ALA A 143 26.21 36.11 22.07
C ALA A 143 27.46 36.68 22.77
N ALA A 144 27.89 36.08 23.88
CA ALA A 144 29.02 36.57 24.68
C ALA A 144 30.01 35.44 25.08
N ALA A 145 30.55 34.69 24.11
CA ALA A 145 31.82 33.97 24.30
C ALA A 145 32.33 33.31 23.00
N GLY A 146 33.41 33.87 22.44
CA GLY A 146 34.40 33.08 21.70
C GLY A 146 34.37 33.18 20.19
N ALA A 147 34.79 34.32 19.66
CA ALA A 147 35.59 34.33 18.44
C ALA A 147 36.92 33.60 18.75
N ASP A 148 36.95 32.27 18.60
CA ASP A 148 38.16 31.42 18.40
C ASP A 148 37.88 29.88 18.37
N LYS A 149 36.63 29.39 18.25
CA LYS A 149 36.37 27.94 18.08
C LYS A 149 36.01 27.59 16.64
N ALA A 150 36.76 26.65 16.06
CA ALA A 150 36.50 26.06 14.75
C ALA A 150 35.08 25.47 14.65
N PRO A 151 34.45 25.51 13.46
CA PRO A 151 33.10 24.96 13.25
C PRO A 151 33.09 23.46 13.52
N THR A 152 32.06 22.97 14.22
CA THR A 152 31.89 21.53 14.50
C THR A 152 31.03 20.81 13.46
N HIS A 153 30.33 21.57 12.60
CA HIS A 153 29.50 21.06 11.51
C HIS A 153 29.74 21.87 10.24
N VAL A 154 29.49 21.24 9.10
CA VAL A 154 29.48 21.87 7.77
C VAL A 154 28.18 21.54 7.05
N ASP A 155 27.64 22.51 6.33
CA ASP A 155 26.53 22.30 5.39
C ASP A 155 27.13 21.84 4.04
N GLN A 156 27.27 20.53 3.88
CA GLN A 156 27.81 19.91 2.68
C GLN A 156 26.79 19.98 1.54
N VAL A 157 27.13 20.73 0.50
CA VAL A 157 26.31 20.90 -0.70
C VAL A 157 26.73 19.88 -1.75
N PHE A 158 25.76 19.11 -2.25
CA PHE A 158 25.90 18.27 -3.42
C PHE A 158 25.38 19.02 -4.63
N ALA A 159 26.12 19.02 -5.73
CA ALA A 159 25.71 19.65 -6.98
C ALA A 159 26.02 18.75 -8.17
N VAL A 160 25.02 18.44 -8.99
CA VAL A 160 25.14 17.53 -10.13
C VAL A 160 24.56 18.17 -11.39
N LYS A 161 25.36 18.21 -12.45
CA LYS A 161 24.93 18.66 -13.79
C LYS A 161 24.65 17.49 -14.72
N GLY A 162 23.73 17.69 -15.66
CA GLY A 162 23.49 16.74 -16.75
C GLY A 162 22.82 15.42 -16.36
N ALA A 163 22.19 15.35 -15.18
CA ALA A 163 21.38 14.19 -14.81
C ALA A 163 20.12 14.10 -15.69
N PRO A 164 19.73 12.90 -16.17
CA PRO A 164 18.52 12.72 -16.95
C PRO A 164 17.24 13.00 -16.13
N GLU A 165 16.09 12.98 -16.81
CA GLU A 165 14.80 13.29 -16.20
C GLU A 165 14.46 12.36 -15.02
N GLY A 166 13.96 12.97 -13.95
CA GLY A 166 13.52 12.31 -12.72
C GLY A 166 13.96 13.03 -11.46
N GLN A 167 13.53 12.54 -10.31
CA GLN A 167 13.97 13.08 -9.02
C GLN A 167 15.37 12.56 -8.69
N LEU A 168 16.37 13.43 -8.70
CA LEU A 168 17.72 13.07 -8.27
C LEU A 168 17.82 13.02 -6.74
N VAL A 169 18.37 11.93 -6.21
CA VAL A 169 18.52 11.67 -4.78
C VAL A 169 19.94 11.22 -4.47
N VAL A 170 20.51 11.72 -3.38
CA VAL A 170 21.78 11.23 -2.82
C VAL A 170 21.47 10.20 -1.76
N VAL A 171 22.04 9.01 -1.90
CA VAL A 171 21.83 7.89 -0.98
C VAL A 171 23.18 7.37 -0.52
N GLY A 172 23.35 7.09 0.78
CA GLY A 172 24.66 6.76 1.32
C GLY A 172 24.65 6.09 2.69
N ASN A 173 25.84 5.98 3.27
CA ASN A 173 26.12 5.29 4.54
C ASN A 173 25.58 6.00 5.79
N LEU A 174 25.29 7.30 5.71
CA LEU A 174 24.74 8.06 6.83
C LEU A 174 23.21 7.92 6.91
N ALA A 175 22.69 8.02 8.13
CA ALA A 175 21.24 8.01 8.38
C ALA A 175 20.55 9.18 7.68
N GLU A 176 21.18 10.36 7.64
CA GLU A 176 20.67 11.51 6.89
C GLU A 176 20.69 11.33 5.37
N LEU A 177 21.40 10.30 4.87
CA LEU A 177 21.42 9.85 3.47
C LEU A 177 20.64 8.54 3.27
N GLY A 178 19.87 8.10 4.27
CA GLY A 178 18.91 7.01 4.15
C GLY A 178 19.49 5.59 4.28
N ASP A 179 20.73 5.41 4.74
CA ASP A 179 21.36 4.10 4.94
C ASP A 179 21.21 3.18 3.70
N TRP A 180 21.63 3.68 2.53
CA TRP A 180 21.51 3.03 1.22
C TRP A 180 20.08 2.75 0.74
N LYS A 181 19.06 3.37 1.34
CA LYS A 181 17.65 3.26 0.91
C LYS A 181 17.18 4.54 0.21
N PRO A 182 16.81 4.49 -1.09
CA PRO A 182 16.41 5.70 -1.85
C PRO A 182 15.23 6.47 -1.26
N GLY A 183 14.31 5.79 -0.54
CA GLY A 183 13.18 6.45 0.12
C GLY A 183 13.56 7.39 1.28
N GLY A 184 14.76 7.22 1.85
CA GLY A 184 15.30 8.05 2.94
C GLY A 184 16.45 8.97 2.52
N GLY A 185 16.86 8.95 1.25
CA GLY A 185 17.97 9.75 0.76
C GLY A 185 17.66 11.24 0.66
N LEU A 186 18.72 12.04 0.52
CA LEU A 186 18.63 13.48 0.35
C LEU A 186 18.14 13.81 -1.07
N LYS A 187 16.93 14.37 -1.17
CA LYS A 187 16.36 14.81 -2.45
C LYS A 187 17.01 16.13 -2.88
N LEU A 188 17.54 16.15 -4.09
CA LEU A 188 18.09 17.36 -4.69
C LEU A 188 16.99 18.14 -5.41
N SER A 189 17.18 19.45 -5.53
CA SER A 189 16.28 20.35 -6.26
C SER A 189 17.00 20.87 -7.51
N LEU A 190 16.30 20.92 -8.63
CA LEU A 190 16.85 21.44 -9.88
C LEU A 190 16.79 22.97 -9.87
N GLU A 191 17.95 23.61 -9.91
CA GLU A 191 18.11 25.06 -10.07
C GLU A 191 18.87 25.35 -11.36
N GLY A 192 18.17 25.90 -12.36
CA GLY A 192 18.73 26.07 -13.70
C GLY A 192 19.07 24.73 -14.35
N ASP A 193 20.35 24.49 -14.61
CA ASP A 193 20.89 23.25 -15.20
C ASP A 193 21.50 22.29 -14.16
N THR A 194 21.41 22.63 -12.87
CA THR A 194 22.14 21.97 -11.80
C THR A 194 21.19 21.47 -10.72
N TRP A 195 21.25 20.17 -10.43
CA TRP A 195 20.61 19.59 -9.25
C TRP A 195 21.44 19.88 -8.02
N GLN A 196 20.84 20.39 -6.95
CA GLN A 196 21.55 20.67 -5.72
C GLN A 196 20.76 20.44 -4.43
N GLY A 197 21.49 20.23 -3.34
CA GLY A 197 20.92 20.00 -2.01
C GLY A 197 22.00 20.01 -0.94
N GLY A 198 21.64 20.49 0.25
CA GLY A 198 22.54 20.62 1.40
C GLY A 198 22.30 19.54 2.44
N LEU A 199 23.38 19.03 3.01
CA LEU A 199 23.40 18.07 4.10
C LEU A 199 24.26 18.61 5.24
N LYS A 200 23.66 18.78 6.42
CA LYS A 200 24.42 19.18 7.60
C LYS A 200 25.07 17.96 8.24
N VAL A 201 26.40 17.94 8.27
CA VAL A 201 27.20 16.84 8.83
C VAL A 201 28.29 17.36 9.75
N ALA A 202 28.79 16.49 10.63
CA ALA A 202 29.96 16.81 11.44
C ALA A 202 31.20 17.04 10.57
N VAL A 203 32.05 17.99 10.95
CA VAL A 203 33.33 18.20 10.26
C VAL A 203 34.20 16.94 10.40
N GLY A 204 34.78 16.48 9.30
CA GLY A 204 35.57 15.26 9.22
C GLY A 204 34.76 13.97 9.06
N ALA A 205 33.42 14.04 8.96
CA ALA A 205 32.61 12.87 8.67
C ALA A 205 32.97 12.27 7.31
N GLU A 206 33.08 10.93 7.25
CA GLU A 206 33.31 10.18 6.03
C GLU A 206 31.98 9.73 5.42
N LEU A 207 31.71 10.21 4.21
CA LEU A 207 30.51 9.92 3.45
C LEU A 207 30.87 8.94 2.33
N GLU A 208 30.14 7.84 2.27
CA GLU A 208 30.05 7.00 1.08
C GLU A 208 28.64 7.10 0.51
N PHE A 209 28.52 7.46 -0.77
CA PHE A 209 27.22 7.71 -1.37
C PHE A 209 27.20 7.45 -2.88
N LYS A 210 25.99 7.37 -3.43
CA LYS A 210 25.70 7.37 -4.86
C LYS A 210 24.51 8.25 -5.18
N TYR A 211 24.43 8.65 -6.44
CA TYR A 211 23.23 9.28 -6.97
C TYR A 211 22.23 8.24 -7.50
N VAL A 212 20.96 8.48 -7.26
CA VAL A 212 19.84 7.65 -7.75
C VAL A 212 18.80 8.56 -8.37
N ILE A 213 18.32 8.20 -9.54
CA ILE A 213 17.22 8.87 -10.22
C ILE A 213 15.95 8.06 -9.95
N ILE A 214 14.94 8.73 -9.40
CA ILE A 214 13.64 8.14 -9.07
C ILE A 214 12.60 8.66 -10.06
N ASN A 215 11.97 7.72 -10.78
CA ASN A 215 10.93 7.97 -11.78
C ASN A 215 9.69 7.11 -11.46
N GLY A 216 8.82 7.61 -10.58
CA GLY A 216 7.74 6.80 -10.02
C GLY A 216 8.32 5.65 -9.19
N ASP A 217 8.02 4.41 -9.57
CA ASP A 217 8.57 3.20 -8.93
C ASP A 217 9.94 2.78 -9.48
N ALA A 218 10.38 3.35 -10.60
CA ALA A 218 11.67 3.02 -11.21
C ALA A 218 12.83 3.76 -10.51
N GLN A 219 13.93 3.05 -10.31
CA GLN A 219 15.16 3.59 -9.72
C GLN A 219 16.34 3.29 -10.62
N THR A 220 17.04 4.32 -11.07
CA THR A 220 18.27 4.21 -11.84
C THR A 220 19.43 4.68 -10.99
N TRP A 221 20.30 3.74 -10.61
CA TRP A 221 21.52 4.04 -9.89
C TRP A 221 22.58 4.56 -10.84
N GLU A 222 23.38 5.51 -10.37
CA GLU A 222 24.64 5.86 -10.99
C GLU A 222 25.57 4.64 -11.13
N GLY A 223 26.23 4.54 -12.28
CA GLY A 223 27.23 3.50 -12.57
C GLY A 223 28.52 3.63 -11.74
N GLY A 224 29.46 2.71 -11.94
CA GLY A 224 30.78 2.76 -11.29
C GLY A 224 30.77 2.50 -9.77
N ASP A 225 31.85 2.92 -9.11
CA ASP A 225 32.04 2.78 -7.65
C ASP A 225 31.29 3.85 -6.85
N ASN A 226 31.19 3.66 -5.53
CA ASN A 226 30.64 4.67 -4.63
C ASN A 226 31.54 5.90 -4.56
N HIS A 227 30.94 7.09 -4.46
CA HIS A 227 31.68 8.29 -4.12
C HIS A 227 32.13 8.26 -2.67
N LYS A 228 33.29 8.86 -2.42
CA LYS A 228 33.82 9.05 -1.07
C LYS A 228 34.12 10.54 -0.87
N LEU A 229 33.68 11.08 0.25
CA LEU A 229 33.88 12.48 0.60
C LEU A 229 34.11 12.62 2.10
N VAL A 230 35.08 13.45 2.48
CA VAL A 230 35.26 13.86 3.87
C VAL A 230 34.71 15.27 4.01
N ALA A 231 33.80 15.47 4.96
CA ALA A 231 33.14 16.76 5.15
C ALA A 231 34.13 17.83 5.65
N ASP A 232 34.45 18.80 4.80
CA ASP A 232 35.42 19.86 5.11
C ASP A 232 34.75 21.24 5.04
N PRO A 233 34.76 22.05 6.12
CA PRO A 233 34.22 23.41 6.10
C PRO A 233 34.93 24.34 5.10
N LYS A 234 36.14 24.01 4.64
CA LYS A 234 36.85 24.75 3.60
C LYS A 234 36.43 24.34 2.18
N ALA A 235 35.83 23.16 2.03
CA ALA A 235 35.33 22.65 0.76
C ALA A 235 33.87 22.15 0.91
N PRO A 236 32.94 23.04 1.31
CA PRO A 236 31.57 22.63 1.65
C PRO A 236 30.72 22.24 0.43
N ARG A 237 31.27 22.24 -0.78
CA ARG A 237 30.54 21.96 -2.01
C ARG A 237 31.24 20.89 -2.83
N PHE A 238 30.48 19.86 -3.19
CA PHE A 238 30.90 18.73 -4.01
C PHE A 238 30.16 18.78 -5.35
N GLU A 239 30.88 19.11 -6.42
CA GLU A 239 30.31 19.25 -7.77
C GLU A 239 30.65 18.04 -8.66
N ARG A 240 29.67 17.59 -9.44
CA ARG A 240 29.79 16.46 -10.36
C ARG A 240 29.02 16.69 -11.66
N VAL A 241 29.39 15.92 -12.68
CA VAL A 241 28.57 15.66 -13.86
C VAL A 241 28.04 14.23 -13.74
N TRP A 242 26.76 14.03 -14.02
CA TRP A 242 26.13 12.72 -13.99
C TRP A 242 26.89 11.71 -14.87
N GLN A 243 27.10 10.50 -14.35
CA GLN A 243 27.69 9.39 -15.07
C GLN A 243 26.65 8.26 -15.15
N ALA A 244 26.28 7.92 -16.39
CA ALA A 244 25.37 6.81 -16.68
C ALA A 244 26.11 5.47 -16.60
#